data_AF-A0A9E5SUC5-F1
#
_entry.id   AF-A0A9E5SUC5-F1
#
_cell.length_a   1.000
_cell.length_b   1.000
_cell.length_c   1.000
_cell.angle_alpha   90.00
_cell.angle_beta   90.00
_cell.angle_gamma   90.00
#
_symmetry.space_group_name_H-M   'P 1'
#
loop_
_entity.id
_entity.type
_entity.pdbx_description
1 polymer ?
#
loop_
_entity_poly.entity_id
_entity_poly.type
_entity_poly.pdbx_seq_one_letter_code
_entity_poly.pdbx_strand_id
1 'polypeptide(L)'
;MTGEERRLVVEGFTFELTGFFSAEGVTTVTVGVNGTGESTHDLKGWVMEICPDDPRYFEDEVNIVSCEKRRRHGAWLPAMAQKTTYELTGDVGFSGVVISDWVGRYAEDPDVEYRIVLDKELKFEPFAVAIITGEHIRRSEGRISIGTSSNLTLSRVWTTPLEKSFSLFVVVPEGYRPDDADKVTASVTKRAAHILHHKGEYAVDDALAPDGKALKTVRGELLCSVRILANVPLKSAAACGDGVQISAMDCFEMCETIGFADEGDAFDLRDITISPKKKSFDLTLMGAYGGRSVYRLDGKFIIDCKRCMKTGCKTAE
;
A
#
# COMPACT_ATOMS: atom_id res chain seq x y z
N MET A 1 -11.00 -30.80 3.46
CA MET A 1 -11.66 -29.84 2.56
C MET A 1 -11.81 -28.54 3.33
N THR A 2 -10.84 -27.65 3.23
CA THR A 2 -10.93 -26.30 3.79
C THR A 2 -10.79 -25.37 2.61
N GLY A 3 -11.93 -25.01 2.03
CA GLY A 3 -11.98 -24.06 0.92
C GLY A 3 -11.45 -22.70 1.37
N GLU A 4 -10.85 -21.98 0.45
CA GLU A 4 -10.46 -20.59 0.64
C GLU A 4 -11.73 -19.74 0.81
N GLU A 5 -11.86 -19.05 1.93
CA GLU A 5 -12.97 -18.15 2.19
C GLU A 5 -12.40 -16.76 2.43
N ARG A 6 -12.14 -16.02 1.35
CA ARG A 6 -11.61 -14.63 1.42
C ARG A 6 -12.68 -13.57 1.63
N ARG A 7 -13.93 -14.01 1.64
CA ARG A 7 -15.11 -13.17 1.69
C ARG A 7 -16.06 -13.72 2.74
N LEU A 8 -16.55 -12.85 3.61
CA LEU A 8 -17.62 -13.14 4.55
C LEU A 8 -18.82 -12.26 4.25
N VAL A 9 -20.01 -12.77 4.56
CA VAL A 9 -21.24 -11.98 4.55
C VAL A 9 -21.78 -11.95 5.97
N VAL A 10 -22.03 -10.74 6.50
CA VAL A 10 -22.57 -10.51 7.85
C VAL A 10 -23.64 -9.43 7.73
N GLU A 11 -24.86 -9.71 8.18
CA GLU A 11 -25.98 -8.74 8.21
C GLU A 11 -26.22 -7.95 6.89
N GLY A 12 -26.09 -8.62 5.74
CA GLY A 12 -26.26 -7.97 4.43
C GLY A 12 -25.09 -7.05 4.03
N PHE A 13 -23.93 -7.21 4.67
CA PHE A 13 -22.67 -6.60 4.25
C PHE A 13 -21.66 -7.69 3.93
N THR A 14 -20.90 -7.47 2.86
CA THR A 14 -19.80 -8.30 2.45
C THR A 14 -18.50 -7.67 2.91
N PHE A 15 -17.61 -8.50 3.49
CA PHE A 15 -16.24 -8.16 3.83
C PHE A 15 -15.32 -9.05 3.01
N GLU A 16 -14.40 -8.47 2.28
CA GLU A 16 -13.49 -9.18 1.40
C GLU A 16 -12.05 -8.74 1.69
N LEU A 17 -11.18 -9.69 1.98
CA LEU A 17 -9.75 -9.38 2.09
C LEU A 17 -9.19 -9.13 0.69
N THR A 18 -8.86 -7.87 0.42
CA THR A 18 -8.30 -7.44 -0.86
C THR A 18 -6.79 -7.23 -0.80
N GLY A 19 -6.16 -7.29 0.38
CA GLY A 19 -4.71 -7.31 0.50
C GLY A 19 -4.18 -7.60 1.90
N PHE A 20 -3.04 -8.28 2.00
CA PHE A 20 -2.30 -8.48 3.24
C PHE A 20 -0.79 -8.44 2.93
N PHE A 21 -0.03 -7.63 3.66
CA PHE A 21 1.42 -7.49 3.50
C PHE A 21 2.06 -7.27 4.87
N SER A 22 3.12 -8.01 5.20
CA SER A 22 3.84 -7.87 6.48
C SER A 22 5.35 -7.94 6.24
N ALA A 23 6.05 -6.82 6.40
CA ALA A 23 7.52 -6.71 6.27
C ALA A 23 8.04 -5.39 6.84
N GLU A 24 9.35 -5.31 7.10
CA GLU A 24 10.07 -4.12 7.57
C GLU A 24 9.50 -3.51 8.86
N GLY A 25 9.06 -4.37 9.77
CA GLY A 25 8.46 -3.96 11.04
C GLY A 25 7.02 -3.48 10.93
N VAL A 26 6.34 -3.61 9.79
CA VAL A 26 4.94 -3.16 9.62
C VAL A 26 4.06 -4.20 8.94
N THR A 27 2.75 -4.14 9.21
CA THR A 27 1.74 -4.95 8.52
C THR A 27 0.67 -4.04 7.92
N THR A 28 0.34 -4.24 6.65
CA THR A 28 -0.76 -3.57 5.96
C THR A 28 -1.85 -4.58 5.62
N VAL A 29 -3.08 -4.30 6.02
CA VAL A 29 -4.27 -5.10 5.69
C VAL A 29 -5.26 -4.23 4.92
N THR A 30 -5.73 -4.71 3.77
CA THR A 30 -6.74 -4.04 2.95
C THR A 30 -8.00 -4.88 2.89
N VAL A 31 -9.13 -4.29 3.26
CA VAL A 31 -10.44 -4.95 3.27
C VAL A 31 -11.45 -4.13 2.47
N GLY A 32 -12.09 -4.76 1.50
CA GLY A 32 -13.25 -4.22 0.80
C GLY A 32 -14.53 -4.52 1.57
N VAL A 33 -15.40 -3.51 1.70
CA VAL A 33 -16.69 -3.61 2.39
C VAL A 33 -17.79 -3.05 1.48
N ASN A 34 -18.85 -3.83 1.32
CA ASN A 34 -20.00 -3.43 0.49
C ASN A 34 -21.33 -3.95 1.03
N GLY A 35 -22.39 -3.18 0.83
CA GLY A 35 -23.76 -3.65 1.06
C GLY A 35 -24.19 -4.67 0.00
N THR A 36 -25.06 -5.60 0.38
CA THR A 36 -25.71 -6.55 -0.55
C THR A 36 -27.10 -6.11 -0.98
N GLY A 37 -27.64 -5.04 -0.39
CA GLY A 37 -29.05 -4.65 -0.52
C GLY A 37 -30.01 -5.38 0.42
N GLU A 38 -29.53 -6.38 1.16
CA GLU A 38 -30.35 -7.17 2.09
C GLU A 38 -30.45 -6.52 3.47
N SER A 39 -29.48 -5.65 3.82
CA SER A 39 -29.49 -4.96 5.11
C SER A 39 -30.56 -3.87 5.15
N THR A 40 -31.20 -3.72 6.31
CA THR A 40 -32.23 -2.69 6.54
C THR A 40 -31.63 -1.31 6.88
N HIS A 41 -30.34 -1.26 7.17
CA HIS A 41 -29.64 -0.09 7.66
C HIS A 41 -28.25 -0.01 7.03
N ASP A 42 -27.69 1.19 6.97
CA ASP A 42 -26.30 1.37 6.57
C ASP A 42 -25.35 0.95 7.70
N LEU A 43 -24.19 0.43 7.32
CA LEU A 43 -23.12 0.11 8.26
C LEU A 43 -22.52 1.41 8.78
N LYS A 44 -22.36 1.53 10.09
CA LYS A 44 -21.75 2.72 10.74
C LYS A 44 -20.46 2.41 11.49
N GLY A 45 -20.18 1.13 11.70
CA GLY A 45 -18.99 0.68 12.39
C GLY A 45 -18.84 -0.82 12.25
N TRP A 46 -17.59 -1.27 12.18
CA TRP A 46 -17.26 -2.68 12.13
C TRP A 46 -15.88 -2.91 12.74
N VAL A 47 -15.57 -4.17 13.02
CA VAL A 47 -14.30 -4.57 13.62
C VAL A 47 -13.67 -5.68 12.81
N MET A 48 -12.37 -5.56 12.60
CA MET A 48 -11.52 -6.62 12.06
C MET A 48 -10.67 -7.20 13.20
N GLU A 49 -10.80 -8.50 13.45
CA GLU A 49 -9.97 -9.20 14.42
C GLU A 49 -8.49 -9.20 13.97
N ILE A 50 -7.57 -8.93 14.89
CA ILE A 50 -6.12 -8.97 14.66
C ILE A 50 -5.48 -9.86 15.73
N CYS A 51 -4.55 -10.72 15.34
CA CYS A 51 -3.92 -11.71 16.22
C CYS A 51 -4.97 -12.54 17.00
N PRO A 52 -5.91 -13.20 16.31
CA PRO A 52 -6.97 -13.99 16.96
C PRO A 52 -6.45 -15.01 17.99
N ASP A 53 -5.24 -15.54 17.80
CA ASP A 53 -4.64 -16.52 18.70
C ASP A 53 -3.84 -15.89 19.86
N ASP A 54 -3.51 -14.60 19.79
CA ASP A 54 -2.86 -13.83 20.85
C ASP A 54 -3.42 -12.39 20.98
N PRO A 55 -4.63 -12.25 21.55
CA PRO A 55 -5.29 -10.95 21.71
C PRO A 55 -4.49 -9.94 22.56
N ARG A 56 -3.73 -10.43 23.54
CA ARG A 56 -2.92 -9.58 24.44
C ARG A 56 -1.74 -8.97 23.70
N TYR A 57 -1.09 -9.73 22.82
CA TYR A 57 -0.04 -9.20 21.97
C TYR A 57 -0.54 -8.03 21.11
N PHE A 58 -1.76 -8.13 20.54
CA PHE A 58 -2.33 -7.00 19.81
C PHE A 58 -2.58 -5.78 20.72
N GLU A 59 -3.12 -5.98 21.92
CA GLU A 59 -3.41 -4.90 22.87
C GLU A 59 -2.14 -4.17 23.35
N ASP A 60 -1.12 -4.93 23.74
CA ASP A 60 0.08 -4.41 24.40
C ASP A 60 1.15 -3.92 23.41
N GLU A 61 1.31 -4.61 22.27
CA GLU A 61 2.48 -4.43 21.41
C GLU A 61 2.17 -3.82 20.04
N VAL A 62 0.99 -4.09 19.45
CA VAL A 62 0.70 -3.70 18.06
C VAL A 62 -0.03 -2.37 17.99
N ASN A 63 0.53 -1.33 17.40
CA ASN A 63 -0.14 -0.03 17.23
C ASN A 63 -0.69 0.15 15.81
N ILE A 64 -1.81 0.87 15.71
CA ILE A 64 -2.35 1.34 14.43
C ILE A 64 -1.56 2.59 14.02
N VAL A 65 -0.84 2.50 12.90
CA VAL A 65 -0.04 3.60 12.33
C VAL A 65 -0.95 4.53 11.51
N SER A 66 -1.78 3.94 10.66
CA SER A 66 -2.73 4.67 9.84
C SER A 66 -3.91 3.79 9.46
N CYS A 67 -5.04 4.45 9.20
CA CYS A 67 -6.16 3.85 8.50
C CYS A 67 -6.64 4.82 7.43
N GLU A 68 -6.79 4.33 6.22
CA GLU A 68 -7.25 5.08 5.07
C GLU A 68 -8.46 4.38 4.47
N LYS A 69 -9.32 5.14 3.82
CA LYS A 69 -10.40 4.62 2.99
C LYS A 69 -10.33 5.18 1.59
N ARG A 70 -10.86 4.43 0.63
CA ARG A 70 -11.24 4.98 -0.67
C ARG A 70 -12.61 4.48 -1.08
N ARG A 71 -13.32 5.30 -1.85
CA ARG A 71 -14.55 4.90 -2.53
C ARG A 71 -14.29 4.95 -4.02
N ARG A 72 -14.61 3.87 -4.74
CA ARG A 72 -14.24 3.71 -6.15
C ARG A 72 -12.71 3.85 -6.33
N HIS A 73 -12.22 3.99 -7.55
CA HIS A 73 -10.80 4.29 -7.85
C HIS A 73 -10.40 5.74 -7.48
N GLY A 74 -10.97 6.30 -6.42
CA GLY A 74 -10.65 7.62 -5.89
C GLY A 74 -9.38 7.62 -5.03
N ALA A 75 -9.00 8.82 -4.56
CA ALA A 75 -7.88 8.99 -3.65
C ALA A 75 -8.14 8.32 -2.29
N TRP A 76 -7.07 7.85 -1.64
CA TRP A 76 -7.11 7.43 -0.25
C TRP A 76 -7.30 8.64 0.66
N LEU A 77 -8.26 8.55 1.56
CA LEU A 77 -8.60 9.57 2.53
C LEU A 77 -8.44 8.98 3.94
N PRO A 78 -8.04 9.76 4.94
CA PRO A 78 -7.99 9.27 6.32
C PRO A 78 -9.33 8.69 6.77
N ALA A 79 -9.28 7.54 7.44
CA ALA A 79 -10.41 6.88 8.08
C ALA A 79 -10.15 6.74 9.59
N MET A 80 -11.21 6.80 10.39
CA MET A 80 -11.09 6.65 11.82
C MET A 80 -10.95 5.17 12.18
N ALA A 81 -9.82 4.81 12.78
CA ALA A 81 -9.57 3.48 13.32
C ALA A 81 -9.06 3.57 14.76
N GLN A 82 -9.56 2.67 15.60
CA GLN A 82 -9.19 2.56 17.01
C GLN A 82 -9.03 1.10 17.37
N LYS A 83 -8.22 0.79 18.39
CA LYS A 83 -8.23 -0.56 18.96
C LYS A 83 -9.57 -0.83 19.61
N THR A 84 -9.99 -2.09 19.63
CA THR A 84 -11.08 -2.57 20.49
C THR A 84 -10.83 -2.18 21.95
N THR A 85 -11.87 -1.67 22.60
CA THR A 85 -11.89 -1.35 24.02
C THR A 85 -13.27 -1.72 24.56
N TYR A 86 -13.39 -1.94 25.86
CA TYR A 86 -14.69 -2.26 26.47
C TYR A 86 -15.75 -1.19 26.17
N GLU A 87 -15.35 0.08 26.11
CA GLU A 87 -16.24 1.20 25.81
C GLU A 87 -16.76 1.19 24.36
N LEU A 88 -15.98 0.64 23.42
CA LEU A 88 -16.34 0.60 21.99
C LEU A 88 -17.06 -0.69 21.60
N THR A 89 -16.65 -1.82 22.20
CA THR A 89 -17.09 -3.14 21.78
C THR A 89 -17.75 -3.98 22.88
N GLY A 90 -17.93 -3.45 24.08
CA GLY A 90 -18.53 -4.18 25.21
C GLY A 90 -17.77 -5.46 25.54
N ASP A 91 -18.52 -6.50 25.95
CA ASP A 91 -17.99 -7.83 26.32
C ASP A 91 -17.63 -8.73 25.11
N VAL A 92 -17.50 -8.15 23.92
CA VAL A 92 -17.26 -8.97 22.73
C VAL A 92 -15.80 -9.41 22.68
N GLY A 93 -15.56 -10.70 22.88
CA GLY A 93 -14.24 -11.31 22.98
C GLY A 93 -13.47 -11.43 21.65
N PHE A 94 -13.33 -10.34 20.90
CA PHE A 94 -12.33 -10.21 19.84
C PHE A 94 -11.48 -8.98 20.11
N SER A 95 -10.17 -9.08 19.83
CA SER A 95 -9.26 -7.94 19.87
C SER A 95 -8.89 -7.57 18.44
N GLY A 96 -8.94 -6.28 18.12
CA GLY A 96 -8.83 -5.87 16.72
C GLY A 96 -8.96 -4.38 16.46
N VAL A 97 -9.16 -4.05 15.19
CA VAL A 97 -9.26 -2.68 14.71
C VAL A 97 -10.72 -2.34 14.44
N VAL A 98 -11.26 -1.42 15.23
CA VAL A 98 -12.59 -0.81 15.06
C VAL A 98 -12.49 0.28 14.01
N ILE A 99 -13.32 0.20 12.97
CA ILE A 99 -13.46 1.23 11.94
C ILE A 99 -14.85 1.84 12.07
N SER A 100 -14.89 3.12 12.44
CA SER A 100 -16.12 3.89 12.64
C SER A 100 -16.42 4.71 11.39
N ASP A 101 -16.99 4.06 10.39
CA ASP A 101 -17.26 4.68 9.10
C ASP A 101 -18.53 4.15 8.46
N TRP A 102 -19.09 4.96 7.56
CA TRP A 102 -20.34 4.67 6.89
C TRP A 102 -20.11 3.82 5.63
N VAL A 103 -20.81 2.69 5.49
CA VAL A 103 -20.91 1.94 4.22
C VAL A 103 -22.37 1.80 3.85
N GLY A 104 -22.69 2.15 2.61
CA GLY A 104 -24.05 2.08 2.10
C GLY A 104 -24.56 0.65 2.03
N ARG A 105 -25.83 0.45 2.39
CA ARG A 105 -26.45 -0.87 2.46
C ARG A 105 -26.78 -1.50 1.11
N TYR A 106 -26.91 -0.68 0.05
CA TYR A 106 -27.36 -1.16 -1.25
C TYR A 106 -26.21 -1.73 -2.07
N ALA A 107 -26.51 -2.69 -2.96
CA ALA A 107 -25.49 -3.31 -3.81
C ALA A 107 -24.93 -2.33 -4.87
N GLU A 108 -25.72 -1.32 -5.23
CA GLU A 108 -25.35 -0.24 -6.13
C GLU A 108 -24.56 0.89 -5.45
N ASP A 109 -24.50 0.91 -4.11
CA ASP A 109 -23.67 1.87 -3.39
C ASP A 109 -22.20 1.61 -3.70
N PRO A 110 -21.36 2.66 -3.79
CA PRO A 110 -19.96 2.49 -4.09
C PRO A 110 -19.26 1.71 -2.98
N ASP A 111 -18.60 0.62 -3.39
CA ASP A 111 -17.69 -0.14 -2.54
C ASP A 111 -16.70 0.78 -1.82
N VAL A 112 -16.45 0.45 -0.55
CA VAL A 112 -15.47 1.14 0.29
C VAL A 112 -14.35 0.19 0.61
N GLU A 113 -13.12 0.57 0.29
CA GLU A 113 -11.94 -0.16 0.71
C GLU A 113 -11.25 0.57 1.85
N TYR A 114 -10.85 -0.19 2.86
CA TYR A 114 -10.10 0.28 4.01
C TYR A 114 -8.70 -0.31 3.97
N ARG A 115 -7.70 0.53 4.18
CA ARG A 115 -6.29 0.13 4.32
C ARG A 115 -5.83 0.47 5.72
N ILE A 116 -5.40 -0.54 6.46
CA ILE A 116 -5.02 -0.47 7.86
C ILE A 116 -3.53 -0.81 7.96
N VAL A 117 -2.74 0.07 8.55
CA VAL A 117 -1.31 -0.13 8.74
C VAL A 117 -1.01 -0.29 10.23
N LEU A 118 -0.27 -1.33 10.59
CA LEU A 118 0.13 -1.70 11.94
C LEU A 118 1.66 -1.64 12.06
N ASP A 119 2.20 -1.27 13.23
CA ASP A 119 3.64 -1.07 13.47
C ASP A 119 4.41 -2.35 13.87
N LYS A 120 3.87 -3.52 13.51
CA LYS A 120 4.51 -4.82 13.72
C LYS A 120 4.40 -5.68 12.47
N GLU A 121 5.36 -6.57 12.27
CA GLU A 121 5.23 -7.68 11.33
C GLU A 121 4.35 -8.78 11.94
N LEU A 122 3.21 -9.05 11.33
CA LEU A 122 2.25 -10.04 11.76
C LEU A 122 2.16 -11.15 10.72
N LYS A 123 2.04 -12.39 11.18
CA LYS A 123 1.70 -13.49 10.29
C LYS A 123 0.22 -13.38 9.95
N PHE A 124 -0.14 -13.80 8.73
CA PHE A 124 -1.54 -13.94 8.38
C PHE A 124 -2.17 -15.04 9.24
N GLU A 125 -3.20 -14.69 9.98
CA GLU A 125 -4.03 -15.61 10.73
C GLU A 125 -5.48 -15.42 10.26
N PRO A 126 -6.24 -16.50 10.00
CA PRO A 126 -7.62 -16.37 9.60
C PRO A 126 -8.43 -15.57 10.63
N PHE A 127 -9.04 -14.48 10.21
CA PHE A 127 -9.65 -13.50 11.12
C PHE A 127 -11.16 -13.41 10.94
N ALA A 128 -11.88 -13.15 12.03
CA ALA A 128 -13.30 -12.82 11.99
C ALA A 128 -13.51 -11.31 11.78
N VAL A 129 -14.72 -10.97 11.35
CA VAL A 129 -15.20 -9.58 11.33
C VAL A 129 -16.46 -9.45 12.18
N ALA A 130 -16.74 -8.27 12.68
CA ALA A 130 -17.98 -7.99 13.40
C ALA A 130 -18.58 -6.66 12.99
N ILE A 131 -19.90 -6.58 12.94
CA ILE A 131 -20.64 -5.35 12.67
C ILE A 131 -21.11 -4.75 13.99
N ILE A 132 -20.99 -3.43 14.13
CA ILE A 132 -21.49 -2.66 15.26
C ILE A 132 -22.77 -1.93 14.84
N THR A 133 -23.89 -2.27 15.50
CA THR A 133 -25.22 -1.69 15.29
C THR A 133 -25.79 -1.18 16.62
N GLY A 134 -25.52 0.09 16.92
CA GLY A 134 -25.91 0.67 18.22
C GLY A 134 -25.14 -0.04 19.34
N GLU A 135 -25.87 -0.64 20.28
CA GLU A 135 -25.29 -1.46 21.37
C GLU A 135 -25.08 -2.93 20.99
N HIS A 136 -25.53 -3.34 19.81
CA HIS A 136 -25.40 -4.72 19.35
C HIS A 136 -24.16 -4.90 18.50
N ILE A 137 -23.47 -6.02 18.72
CA ILE A 137 -22.31 -6.41 17.92
C ILE A 137 -22.54 -7.82 17.44
N ARG A 138 -22.45 -8.01 16.12
CA ARG A 138 -22.65 -9.31 15.48
C ARG A 138 -21.36 -9.75 14.80
N ARG A 139 -20.76 -10.82 15.34
CA ARG A 139 -19.56 -11.47 14.79
C ARG A 139 -19.94 -12.38 13.62
N SER A 140 -19.04 -12.48 12.64
CA SER A 140 -19.13 -13.45 11.56
C SER A 140 -19.07 -14.89 12.09
N GLU A 141 -19.85 -15.79 11.49
CA GLU A 141 -19.78 -17.22 11.79
C GLU A 141 -18.53 -17.87 11.16
N GLY A 142 -18.06 -17.33 10.03
CA GLY A 142 -16.84 -17.75 9.34
C GLY A 142 -15.63 -16.88 9.66
N ARG A 143 -14.49 -17.24 9.08
CA ARG A 143 -13.23 -16.49 9.13
C ARG A 143 -12.70 -16.27 7.73
N ILE A 144 -12.18 -15.07 7.48
CA ILE A 144 -11.46 -14.79 6.25
C ILE A 144 -10.15 -15.57 6.30
N SER A 145 -9.91 -16.43 5.32
CA SER A 145 -8.69 -17.23 5.19
C SER A 145 -8.06 -17.06 3.81
N ILE A 146 -6.72 -17.16 3.77
CA ILE A 146 -5.94 -17.31 2.54
C ILE A 146 -5.52 -18.77 2.50
N GLY A 147 -5.87 -19.51 1.43
CA GLY A 147 -5.45 -20.91 1.33
C GLY A 147 -3.95 -21.06 1.16
N THR A 148 -3.44 -22.20 1.62
CA THR A 148 -2.02 -22.55 1.53
C THR A 148 -1.68 -23.37 0.27
N SER A 149 -2.52 -23.40 -0.77
CA SER A 149 -2.34 -24.34 -1.89
C SER A 149 -2.45 -23.71 -3.28
N SER A 150 -1.30 -23.30 -3.83
CA SER A 150 -1.03 -23.43 -5.26
C SER A 150 0.49 -23.42 -5.52
N ASN A 151 1.05 -24.62 -5.71
CA ASN A 151 2.32 -24.80 -6.44
C ASN A 151 2.09 -24.55 -7.94
N LEU A 152 1.61 -23.35 -8.29
CA LEU A 152 1.62 -22.83 -9.65
C LEU A 152 2.66 -21.73 -9.67
N THR A 153 3.90 -22.09 -9.95
CA THR A 153 4.86 -21.13 -10.51
C THR A 153 4.31 -20.68 -11.86
N LEU A 154 3.51 -19.61 -11.87
CA LEU A 154 3.15 -18.85 -13.05
C LEU A 154 3.68 -17.42 -12.88
N SER A 155 4.08 -16.86 -14.02
CA SER A 155 5.16 -15.89 -14.12
C SER A 155 4.78 -14.49 -13.68
N ARG A 156 5.59 -13.89 -12.80
CA ARG A 156 5.63 -12.44 -12.59
C ARG A 156 5.81 -11.72 -13.93
N VAL A 157 4.82 -10.94 -14.33
CA VAL A 157 4.90 -10.09 -15.53
C VAL A 157 5.13 -8.66 -15.08
N TRP A 158 6.36 -8.19 -15.28
CA TRP A 158 6.74 -6.83 -14.97
C TRP A 158 6.53 -5.90 -16.16
N THR A 159 6.02 -4.71 -15.91
CA THR A 159 6.05 -3.61 -16.88
C THR A 159 7.48 -3.06 -16.93
N THR A 160 8.20 -3.40 -18.01
CA THR A 160 9.54 -2.87 -18.35
C THR A 160 9.60 -1.33 -18.32
N PRO A 161 10.80 -0.71 -18.17
CA PRO A 161 11.06 0.28 -17.13
C PRO A 161 10.15 1.51 -17.17
N LEU A 162 9.59 1.83 -15.99
CA LEU A 162 8.70 2.96 -15.80
C LEU A 162 9.50 4.20 -15.40
N GLU A 163 9.34 5.27 -16.17
CA GLU A 163 9.92 6.57 -15.88
C GLU A 163 8.88 7.46 -15.18
N LYS A 164 9.25 8.00 -14.02
CA LYS A 164 8.38 8.82 -13.18
C LYS A 164 9.00 10.17 -12.89
N SER A 165 8.20 11.21 -13.00
CA SER A 165 8.59 12.58 -12.64
C SER A 165 8.33 12.85 -11.16
N PHE A 166 9.15 13.69 -10.56
CA PHE A 166 8.95 14.21 -9.21
C PHE A 166 9.34 15.69 -9.16
N SER A 167 8.82 16.39 -8.16
CA SER A 167 9.15 17.79 -7.89
C SER A 167 9.42 17.99 -6.40
N LEU A 168 10.57 18.55 -6.05
CA LEU A 168 10.94 18.91 -4.68
C LEU A 168 11.04 20.44 -4.56
N PHE A 169 10.55 21.00 -3.47
CA PHE A 169 10.73 22.42 -3.17
C PHE A 169 11.96 22.64 -2.30
N VAL A 170 12.86 23.51 -2.77
CA VAL A 170 14.15 23.81 -2.13
C VAL A 170 14.13 25.28 -1.71
N VAL A 171 14.25 25.53 -0.40
CA VAL A 171 14.31 26.88 0.15
C VAL A 171 15.77 27.27 0.34
N VAL A 172 16.25 28.20 -0.47
CA VAL A 172 17.64 28.65 -0.50
C VAL A 172 17.81 29.89 0.39
N PRO A 173 18.76 29.89 1.35
CA PRO A 173 19.06 31.04 2.19
C PRO A 173 19.54 32.26 1.40
N GLU A 174 19.42 33.44 2.00
CA GLU A 174 19.91 34.69 1.43
C GLU A 174 21.42 34.62 1.15
N GLY A 175 21.84 35.23 0.04
CA GLY A 175 23.25 35.26 -0.36
C GLY A 175 23.76 33.98 -1.03
N TYR A 176 22.93 32.95 -1.17
CA TYR A 176 23.27 31.71 -1.87
C TYR A 176 22.36 31.48 -3.07
N ARG A 177 22.86 30.69 -4.03
CA ARG A 177 22.09 30.18 -5.16
C ARG A 177 22.52 28.76 -5.49
N PRO A 178 21.65 27.94 -6.11
CA PRO A 178 22.07 26.66 -6.63
C PRO A 178 23.25 26.81 -7.58
N ASP A 179 24.22 25.90 -7.48
CA ASP A 179 25.39 25.95 -8.34
C ASP A 179 25.06 25.52 -9.76
N ASP A 180 24.61 24.26 -9.91
CA ASP A 180 24.20 23.64 -11.16
C ASP A 180 23.26 22.45 -10.86
N ALA A 181 22.26 22.21 -11.72
CA ALA A 181 21.39 21.05 -11.66
C ALA A 181 22.18 19.73 -11.87
N ASP A 182 23.23 19.74 -12.69
CA ASP A 182 24.09 18.57 -12.95
C ASP A 182 24.89 18.13 -11.71
N LYS A 183 25.05 19.01 -10.72
CA LYS A 183 25.75 18.74 -9.46
C LYS A 183 24.81 18.25 -8.36
N VAL A 184 23.51 18.21 -8.61
CA VAL A 184 22.52 17.67 -7.66
C VAL A 184 22.73 16.17 -7.51
N THR A 185 22.84 15.71 -6.27
CA THR A 185 22.86 14.27 -5.96
C THR A 185 21.53 13.89 -5.35
N ALA A 186 20.84 12.91 -5.93
CA ALA A 186 19.63 12.35 -5.33
C ALA A 186 19.81 10.87 -5.00
N SER A 187 19.18 10.44 -3.92
CA SER A 187 18.95 9.04 -3.58
C SER A 187 17.46 8.77 -3.49
N VAL A 188 17.06 7.55 -3.85
CA VAL A 188 15.67 7.10 -3.77
C VAL A 188 15.64 5.88 -2.87
N THR A 189 14.76 5.91 -1.87
CA THR A 189 14.55 4.82 -0.91
C THR A 189 13.15 4.26 -1.10
N LYS A 190 13.03 2.95 -1.26
CA LYS A 190 11.75 2.25 -1.28
C LYS A 190 11.14 2.32 0.12
N ARG A 191 9.85 2.64 0.21
CA ARG A 191 9.15 2.82 1.49
C ARG A 191 8.15 1.70 1.74
N ALA A 192 7.36 1.37 0.72
CA ALA A 192 6.44 0.24 0.76
C ALA A 192 6.14 -0.25 -0.66
N ALA A 193 5.63 -1.47 -0.74
CA ALA A 193 5.02 -2.00 -1.95
C ALA A 193 3.75 -2.75 -1.55
N HIS A 194 2.73 -2.63 -2.38
CA HIS A 194 1.42 -3.19 -2.10
C HIS A 194 0.88 -3.83 -3.37
N ILE A 195 0.14 -4.92 -3.18
CA ILE A 195 -0.61 -5.53 -4.27
C ILE A 195 -2.04 -5.02 -4.16
N LEU A 196 -2.53 -4.42 -5.24
CA LEU A 196 -3.88 -3.94 -5.38
C LEU A 196 -4.68 -4.95 -6.20
N HIS A 197 -5.73 -5.51 -5.61
CA HIS A 197 -6.65 -6.39 -6.32
C HIS A 197 -7.87 -5.57 -6.75
N HIS A 198 -8.17 -5.53 -8.04
CA HIS A 198 -9.41 -4.92 -8.53
C HIS A 198 -10.56 -5.90 -8.40
N LYS A 199 -11.60 -5.47 -7.70
CA LYS A 199 -12.82 -6.26 -7.53
C LYS A 199 -13.62 -6.26 -8.83
N GLY A 200 -13.82 -7.43 -9.43
CA GLY A 200 -14.84 -7.63 -10.48
C GLY A 200 -14.37 -7.61 -11.95
N GLU A 201 -13.11 -7.34 -12.27
CA GLU A 201 -12.59 -7.48 -13.64
C GLU A 201 -11.73 -8.74 -13.78
N TYR A 202 -12.34 -9.83 -14.26
CA TYR A 202 -11.65 -11.10 -14.52
C TYR A 202 -11.94 -11.59 -15.93
N ALA A 203 -11.11 -11.16 -16.88
CA ALA A 203 -10.84 -11.94 -18.09
C ALA A 203 -9.55 -11.41 -18.72
N VAL A 204 -8.46 -12.18 -18.63
CA VAL A 204 -7.44 -12.14 -19.68
C VAL A 204 -7.11 -13.58 -20.05
N ASP A 205 -7.12 -13.79 -21.36
CA ASP A 205 -7.22 -15.03 -22.14
C ASP A 205 -6.24 -16.18 -21.85
N ASP A 206 -6.80 -17.38 -22.08
CA ASP A 206 -6.21 -18.56 -22.72
C ASP A 206 -5.14 -19.41 -22.01
N ALA A 207 -5.28 -19.63 -20.70
CA ALA A 207 -4.86 -20.90 -20.12
C ALA A 207 -6.09 -21.74 -19.78
N LEU A 208 -6.42 -22.71 -20.64
CA LEU A 208 -7.40 -23.75 -20.32
C LEU A 208 -6.80 -24.66 -19.26
N ALA A 209 -7.50 -24.83 -18.14
CA ALA A 209 -7.20 -25.89 -17.20
C ALA A 209 -7.34 -27.26 -17.91
N PRO A 210 -6.74 -28.34 -17.40
CA PRO A 210 -6.83 -29.68 -18.00
C PRO A 210 -8.28 -30.19 -18.18
N ASP A 211 -9.25 -29.57 -17.50
CA ASP A 211 -10.69 -29.85 -17.58
C ASP A 211 -11.44 -28.95 -18.59
N GLY A 212 -10.75 -28.11 -19.36
CA GLY A 212 -11.33 -27.23 -20.38
C GLY A 212 -12.02 -25.98 -19.83
N LYS A 213 -11.87 -25.66 -18.54
CA LYS A 213 -12.38 -24.42 -17.95
C LYS A 213 -11.32 -23.32 -17.97
N ALA A 214 -11.75 -22.07 -18.13
CA ALA A 214 -10.87 -20.92 -18.03
C ALA A 214 -10.24 -20.87 -16.63
N LEU A 215 -8.89 -20.85 -16.54
CA LEU A 215 -8.22 -20.52 -15.28
C LEU A 215 -8.54 -19.06 -14.93
N LYS A 216 -9.36 -18.86 -13.90
CA LYS A 216 -9.48 -17.56 -13.25
C LYS A 216 -8.21 -17.35 -12.42
N THR A 217 -7.20 -16.70 -13.00
CA THR A 217 -6.05 -16.21 -12.25
C THR A 217 -6.34 -14.79 -11.77
N VAL A 218 -6.30 -14.59 -10.46
CA VAL A 218 -6.41 -13.25 -9.85
C VAL A 218 -5.06 -12.57 -10.00
N ARG A 219 -4.96 -11.59 -10.89
CA ARG A 219 -3.76 -10.75 -11.00
C ARG A 219 -3.92 -9.51 -10.13
N GLY A 220 -3.02 -9.36 -9.17
CA GLY A 220 -2.90 -8.14 -8.38
C GLY A 220 -1.95 -7.15 -9.04
N GLU A 221 -2.32 -5.87 -9.07
CA GLU A 221 -1.46 -4.78 -9.51
C GLU A 221 -0.43 -4.44 -8.43
N LEU A 222 0.84 -4.49 -8.77
CA LEU A 222 1.88 -4.07 -7.86
C LEU A 222 2.02 -2.54 -7.89
N LEU A 223 1.94 -1.90 -6.74
CA LEU A 223 2.17 -0.46 -6.50
C LEU A 223 3.32 -0.28 -5.52
N CYS A 224 4.00 0.87 -5.55
CA CYS A 224 5.07 1.17 -4.60
C CYS A 224 5.05 2.63 -4.13
N SER A 225 5.63 2.89 -2.97
CA SER A 225 5.92 4.25 -2.49
C SER A 225 7.41 4.45 -2.33
N VAL A 226 7.87 5.64 -2.69
CA VAL A 226 9.29 6.00 -2.68
C VAL A 226 9.51 7.30 -1.93
N ARG A 227 10.65 7.38 -1.26
CA ARG A 227 11.15 8.63 -0.68
C ARG A 227 12.34 9.09 -1.50
N ILE A 228 12.33 10.35 -1.91
CA ILE A 228 13.45 10.95 -2.63
C ILE A 228 14.12 11.97 -1.72
N LEU A 229 15.44 11.84 -1.58
CA LEU A 229 16.29 12.81 -0.90
C LEU A 229 17.24 13.39 -1.94
N ALA A 230 17.19 14.70 -2.14
CA ALA A 230 18.08 15.43 -3.04
C ALA A 230 18.96 16.39 -2.25
N ASN A 231 20.28 16.34 -2.49
CA ASN A 231 21.24 17.32 -2.00
C ASN A 231 21.59 18.26 -3.14
N VAL A 232 21.32 19.55 -2.93
CA VAL A 232 21.57 20.62 -3.89
C VAL A 232 22.77 21.43 -3.41
N PRO A 233 23.89 21.42 -4.15
CA PRO A 233 25.02 22.29 -3.85
C PRO A 233 24.66 23.73 -4.17
N LEU A 234 24.98 24.61 -3.24
CA LEU A 234 24.80 26.04 -3.32
C LEU A 234 26.17 26.72 -3.41
N LYS A 235 26.22 27.82 -4.15
CA LYS A 235 27.37 28.74 -4.20
C LYS A 235 26.98 30.08 -3.61
N SER A 236 27.90 30.69 -2.87
CA SER A 236 27.74 32.07 -2.42
C SER A 236 27.67 33.01 -3.63
N ALA A 237 26.76 33.97 -3.57
CA ALA A 237 26.64 35.04 -4.54
C ALA A 237 27.72 36.13 -4.35
N ALA A 238 28.29 36.23 -3.15
CA ALA A 238 29.20 37.31 -2.75
C ALA A 238 30.65 36.85 -2.52
N ALA A 239 30.86 35.62 -2.04
CA ALA A 239 32.19 35.08 -1.72
C ALA A 239 32.62 34.02 -2.74
N CYS A 240 33.74 34.23 -3.41
CA CYS A 240 34.29 33.26 -4.36
C CYS A 240 34.80 32.01 -3.62
N GLY A 241 34.32 30.83 -4.01
CA GLY A 241 34.77 29.55 -3.47
C GLY A 241 34.04 29.07 -2.21
N ASP A 242 33.09 29.85 -1.68
CA ASP A 242 32.23 29.43 -0.57
C ASP A 242 31.03 28.61 -1.10
N GLY A 243 30.89 27.40 -0.57
CA GLY A 243 29.94 26.40 -1.03
C GLY A 243 29.32 25.64 0.12
N VAL A 244 28.00 25.52 0.10
CA VAL A 244 27.23 24.79 1.11
C VAL A 244 26.27 23.82 0.41
N GLN A 245 25.72 22.86 1.14
CA GLN A 245 24.72 21.94 0.60
C GLN A 245 23.43 22.06 1.38
N ILE A 246 22.31 21.96 0.67
CA ILE A 246 20.99 21.84 1.28
C ILE A 246 20.33 20.53 0.84
N SER A 247 19.62 19.89 1.76
CA SER A 247 18.86 18.68 1.50
C SER A 247 17.38 19.00 1.40
N ALA A 248 16.73 18.49 0.36
CA ALA A 248 15.27 18.50 0.19
C ALA A 248 14.77 17.06 0.11
N MET A 249 13.64 16.78 0.76
CA MET A 249 13.09 15.43 0.84
C MET A 249 11.58 15.46 0.71
N ASP A 250 11.02 14.51 -0.03
CA ASP A 250 9.59 14.26 -0.07
C ASP A 250 9.28 12.77 -0.32
N CYS A 251 8.06 12.36 -0.03
CA CYS A 251 7.55 11.02 -0.27
C CYS A 251 6.54 11.05 -1.41
N PHE A 252 6.71 10.15 -2.38
CA PHE A 252 5.86 10.04 -3.56
C PHE A 252 5.22 8.65 -3.56
N GLU A 253 3.89 8.62 -3.53
CA GLU A 253 3.13 7.41 -3.82
C GLU A 253 3.07 7.19 -5.32
N MET A 254 3.20 5.94 -5.74
CA MET A 254 2.94 5.58 -7.13
C MET A 254 1.54 5.06 -7.31
N CYS A 255 0.77 5.81 -8.09
CA CYS A 255 -0.57 5.45 -8.51
C CYS A 255 -0.59 4.54 -9.76
N GLU A 256 0.57 4.06 -10.23
CA GLU A 256 0.67 3.24 -11.45
C GLU A 256 1.21 1.84 -11.16
N THR A 257 0.63 0.88 -11.88
CA THR A 257 0.95 -0.55 -11.82
C THR A 257 2.36 -0.82 -12.36
N ILE A 258 3.27 -1.17 -11.46
CA ILE A 258 4.67 -1.51 -11.77
C ILE A 258 4.87 -2.98 -12.14
N GLY A 259 3.82 -3.79 -12.03
CA GLY A 259 3.82 -5.19 -12.45
C GLY A 259 2.55 -5.91 -12.02
N PHE A 260 2.45 -7.17 -12.43
CA PHE A 260 1.37 -8.07 -12.02
C PHE A 260 1.97 -9.25 -11.27
N ALA A 261 1.33 -9.62 -10.16
CA ALA A 261 1.66 -10.81 -9.39
C ALA A 261 0.46 -11.76 -9.34
N ASP A 262 0.74 -13.05 -9.43
CA ASP A 262 -0.27 -14.10 -9.27
C ASP A 262 -0.50 -14.40 -7.77
N GLU A 263 -1.62 -15.05 -7.47
CA GLU A 263 -1.99 -15.43 -6.12
C GLU A 263 -0.97 -16.43 -5.52
N GLY A 264 -0.31 -16.03 -4.43
CA GLY A 264 0.72 -16.83 -3.75
C GLY A 264 2.16 -16.41 -4.04
N ASP A 265 2.38 -15.45 -4.94
CA ASP A 265 3.72 -14.88 -5.18
C ASP A 265 4.23 -14.12 -3.93
N ALA A 266 5.37 -14.56 -3.40
CA ALA A 266 6.07 -13.83 -2.34
C ALA A 266 6.77 -12.59 -2.91
N PHE A 267 6.22 -11.42 -2.64
CA PHE A 267 6.77 -10.15 -3.12
C PHE A 267 7.83 -9.59 -2.14
N ASP A 268 9.06 -9.32 -2.62
CA ASP A 268 10.10 -8.63 -1.84
C ASP A 268 10.45 -7.31 -2.54
N LEU A 269 10.56 -6.23 -1.75
CA LEU A 269 11.07 -4.94 -2.23
C LEU A 269 12.42 -5.06 -2.94
N ARG A 270 13.23 -6.08 -2.62
CA ARG A 270 14.51 -6.38 -3.29
C ARG A 270 14.37 -6.67 -4.78
N ASP A 271 13.19 -7.10 -5.22
CA ASP A 271 12.90 -7.39 -6.62
C ASP A 271 12.76 -6.12 -7.47
N ILE A 272 12.52 -4.96 -6.82
CA ILE A 272 12.44 -3.65 -7.46
C ILE A 272 13.77 -2.90 -7.29
N THR A 273 14.28 -2.39 -8.41
CA THR A 273 15.34 -1.37 -8.45
C THR A 273 14.72 -0.03 -8.80
N ILE A 274 14.98 0.97 -7.96
CA ILE A 274 14.56 2.35 -8.22
C ILE A 274 15.81 3.21 -8.22
N SER A 275 16.01 3.99 -9.28
CA SER A 275 17.19 4.83 -9.42
C SER A 275 16.82 6.21 -9.97
N PRO A 276 17.34 7.30 -9.39
CA PRO A 276 17.15 8.62 -9.96
C PRO A 276 17.95 8.74 -11.26
N LYS A 277 17.34 9.35 -12.27
CA LYS A 277 17.96 9.60 -13.57
C LYS A 277 18.80 10.87 -13.45
N LYS A 278 20.09 10.72 -13.16
CA LYS A 278 21.00 11.84 -12.83
C LYS A 278 21.01 13.01 -13.83
N LYS A 279 20.73 12.75 -15.11
CA LYS A 279 20.68 13.77 -16.17
C LYS A 279 19.29 14.41 -16.39
N SER A 280 18.35 14.21 -15.45
CA SER A 280 16.97 14.67 -15.60
C SER A 280 16.62 15.84 -14.68
N PHE A 281 17.57 16.32 -13.88
CA PHE A 281 17.30 17.38 -12.92
C PHE A 281 17.18 18.73 -13.62
N ASP A 282 16.20 19.50 -13.19
CA ASP A 282 16.03 20.90 -13.56
C ASP A 282 15.70 21.72 -12.31
N LEU A 283 16.18 22.96 -12.27
CA LEU A 283 15.99 23.88 -11.15
C LEU A 283 15.31 25.15 -11.64
N THR A 284 14.03 25.29 -11.30
CA THR A 284 13.23 26.47 -11.65
C THR A 284 13.10 27.39 -10.43
N LEU A 285 13.49 28.66 -10.56
CA LEU A 285 13.21 29.66 -9.52
C LEU A 285 11.71 29.99 -9.53
N MET A 286 11.02 29.66 -8.44
CA MET A 286 9.58 29.90 -8.29
C MET A 286 9.29 31.32 -7.78
N GLY A 287 10.21 31.89 -6.98
CA GLY A 287 10.08 33.22 -6.43
C GLY A 287 11.04 33.47 -5.27
N ALA A 288 10.96 34.65 -4.68
CA ALA A 288 11.73 35.03 -3.51
C ALA A 288 10.82 35.71 -2.48
N TYR A 289 10.98 35.35 -1.21
CA TYR A 289 10.22 35.94 -0.10
C TYR A 289 11.10 36.04 1.16
N GLY A 290 11.14 37.23 1.78
CA GLY A 290 11.88 37.46 3.03
C GLY A 290 13.38 37.14 2.95
N GLY A 291 14.04 37.52 1.85
CA GLY A 291 15.47 37.25 1.61
C GLY A 291 15.80 35.81 1.17
N ARG A 292 14.82 34.90 1.16
CA ARG A 292 15.00 33.50 0.74
C ARG A 292 14.42 33.28 -0.65
N SER A 293 15.10 32.44 -1.43
CA SER A 293 14.65 32.05 -2.78
C SER A 293 14.08 30.64 -2.74
N VAL A 294 12.94 30.40 -3.39
CA VAL A 294 12.34 29.06 -3.49
C VAL A 294 12.57 28.53 -4.89
N TYR A 295 13.28 27.41 -4.99
CA TYR A 295 13.49 26.68 -6.23
C TYR A 295 12.63 25.42 -6.24
N ARG A 296 12.08 25.09 -7.40
CA ARG A 296 11.51 23.77 -7.67
C ARG A 296 12.57 22.93 -8.37
N LEU A 297 12.96 21.84 -7.74
CA LEU A 297 13.81 20.79 -8.31
C LEU A 297 12.91 19.74 -8.94
N ASP A 298 12.84 19.75 -10.27
CA ASP A 298 12.17 18.71 -11.04
C ASP A 298 13.17 17.61 -11.38
N GLY A 299 12.73 16.37 -11.41
CA GLY A 299 13.58 15.25 -11.77
C GLY A 299 12.78 14.03 -12.17
N LYS A 300 13.49 12.98 -12.61
CA LYS A 300 12.91 11.69 -12.93
C LYS A 300 13.62 10.56 -12.22
N PHE A 301 12.88 9.49 -11.93
CA PHE A 301 13.43 8.21 -11.50
C PHE A 301 12.92 7.08 -12.38
N ILE A 302 13.73 6.03 -12.48
CA ILE A 302 13.44 4.83 -13.27
C ILE A 302 13.19 3.70 -12.28
N ILE A 303 12.11 2.97 -12.53
CA ILE A 303 11.80 1.71 -11.86
C ILE A 303 12.07 0.59 -12.83
N ASP A 304 12.89 -0.35 -12.37
CA ASP A 304 13.27 -1.52 -13.11
C ASP A 304 13.26 -2.74 -12.20
N CYS A 305 13.14 -3.91 -12.80
CA CYS A 305 13.05 -5.17 -12.09
C CYS A 305 14.45 -5.76 -12.03
N LYS A 306 14.88 -6.21 -10.86
CA LYS A 306 16.06 -7.09 -10.84
C LYS A 306 15.64 -8.39 -11.50
N ARG A 307 15.99 -8.59 -12.77
CA ARG A 307 15.94 -9.94 -13.35
C ARG A 307 16.78 -10.84 -12.43
N CYS A 308 16.13 -11.73 -11.70
CA CYS A 308 16.81 -12.86 -11.08
C CYS A 308 17.43 -13.67 -12.22
N MET A 309 18.69 -13.41 -12.55
CA MET A 309 19.50 -14.38 -13.25
C MET A 309 19.74 -15.54 -12.29
N LYS A 310 18.80 -16.48 -12.22
CA LYS A 310 19.13 -17.85 -11.82
C LYS A 310 19.99 -18.43 -12.95
N THR A 311 21.28 -18.11 -12.96
CA THR A 311 22.25 -18.88 -13.73
C THR A 311 22.47 -20.21 -13.01
N GLY A 312 21.68 -21.19 -13.44
CA GLY A 312 22.03 -22.61 -13.54
C GLY A 312 22.79 -23.22 -12.38
N CYS A 313 22.05 -23.85 -11.46
CA CYS A 313 22.53 -25.07 -10.84
C CYS A 313 22.70 -26.11 -11.96
N LYS A 314 23.92 -26.30 -12.45
CA LYS A 314 24.33 -27.55 -13.10
C LYS A 314 25.04 -28.38 -12.04
N THR A 315 24.28 -29.13 -11.27
CA THR A 315 24.73 -30.44 -10.81
C THR A 315 24.39 -31.44 -11.92
N ALA A 316 25.42 -31.96 -12.57
CA ALA A 316 25.32 -33.19 -13.34
C ALA A 316 26.67 -33.91 -13.24
N GLU A 317 26.62 -35.02 -12.48
CA GLU A 317 27.51 -36.19 -12.41
C GLU A 317 29.00 -36.00 -12.10
#